data_AF-A0AAD7Z891-F1
#
_entry.id   AF-A0AAD7Z891-F1
#
_cell.length_a   1.000
_cell.length_b   1.000
_cell.length_c   1.000
_cell.angle_alpha   90.00
_cell.angle_beta   90.00
_cell.angle_gamma   90.00
#
_symmetry.space_group_name_H-M   'P 1'
#
loop_
_entity.id
_entity.type
_entity.pdbx_description
1 polymer ?
#
loop_
_entity_poly.entity_id
_entity_poly.type
_entity_poly.pdbx_seq_one_letter_code
_entity_poly.pdbx_strand_id
1 'polypeptide(L)'
;MENATIGGGRRRGATKHSAEDQALDQIAKEAEARLAARRQARAEAREIRMRELERQQKEIEENADSVYDMYRDPTSRSARVAATVSSTRSTSLGGSNSYQSSRRSSEDSLEEGISLRDVRQELKEVEEKFRKAMIQTAQLDNEKSSLTYQVELLKDRLEDLEESHFQLQREHKEKCREFDQLKRATVKLKEDLELYKSQLEERDRLIQEQGLMIVGDEGVSSEEESDSTEDTPKRTPKRALVSIESAELLQSAGEGSLDVRLRKFAEEKNDLLDQVRHLKLELEEERSRHKSDRQRASGSISLNGPDTDLVDIQREANKQLGDYKFKLQKAEQDVSTLQANVK
;
A
#
# COMPACT_ATOMS: atom_id res chain seq x y z
N MET A 1 19.60 8.13 61.48
CA MET A 1 18.31 7.87 62.17
C MET A 1 17.39 8.98 61.73
N GLU A 2 16.53 8.76 60.74
CA GLU A 2 15.09 8.38 60.85
C GLU A 2 14.38 9.38 59.89
N ASN A 3 13.29 9.12 59.18
CA ASN A 3 12.51 7.93 58.92
C ASN A 3 11.68 8.23 57.65
N ALA A 4 11.32 7.18 56.90
CA ALA A 4 10.61 7.27 55.63
C ALA A 4 9.12 7.67 55.76
N THR A 5 8.58 8.33 54.73
CA THR A 5 7.13 8.34 54.46
C THR A 5 6.89 8.11 52.96
N ILE A 6 6.62 6.84 52.64
CA ILE A 6 6.15 6.37 51.34
C ILE A 6 4.65 6.70 51.23
N GLY A 7 4.31 7.69 50.42
CA GLY A 7 2.94 7.99 50.02
C GLY A 7 2.45 6.96 48.99
N GLY A 8 1.68 5.98 49.45
CA GLY A 8 1.11 4.92 48.62
C GLY A 8 0.16 5.45 47.54
N GLY A 9 0.58 5.29 46.28
CA GLY A 9 -0.26 5.50 45.10
C GLY A 9 -1.39 4.46 45.04
N ARG A 10 -2.61 4.87 45.41
CA ARG A 10 -3.83 4.13 45.09
C ARG A 10 -4.03 4.13 43.57
N ARG A 11 -3.60 3.07 42.89
CA ARG A 11 -4.12 2.68 41.57
C ARG A 11 -5.62 2.39 41.70
N ARG A 12 -6.47 3.40 41.46
CA ARG A 12 -7.89 3.16 41.17
C ARG A 12 -7.97 2.53 39.77
N GLY A 13 -8.66 1.40 39.69
CA GLY A 13 -8.56 0.43 38.61
C GLY A 13 -9.02 0.92 37.24
N ALA A 14 -8.21 0.61 36.22
CA ALA A 14 -8.56 0.66 34.81
C ALA A 14 -9.64 -0.39 34.41
N THR A 15 -10.08 -1.24 35.34
CA THR A 15 -11.05 -2.31 35.08
C THR A 15 -12.50 -1.82 35.06
N LYS A 16 -12.82 -0.68 35.68
CA LYS A 16 -14.18 -0.11 35.64
C LYS A 16 -14.50 0.51 34.29
N HIS A 17 -13.53 1.19 33.67
CA HIS A 17 -13.68 1.78 32.35
C HIS A 17 -13.91 0.73 31.26
N SER A 18 -13.25 -0.43 31.34
CA SER A 18 -13.45 -1.49 30.34
C SER A 18 -14.87 -2.09 30.34
N ALA A 19 -15.52 -2.21 31.50
CA ALA A 19 -16.88 -2.75 31.57
C ALA A 19 -17.92 -1.68 31.19
N GLU A 20 -17.68 -0.43 31.57
CA GLU A 20 -18.51 0.72 31.18
C GLU A 20 -18.40 1.00 29.68
N ASP A 21 -17.20 0.98 29.10
CA ASP A 21 -16.98 1.15 27.65
C ASP A 21 -17.60 0.00 26.85
N GLN A 22 -17.48 -1.25 27.32
CA GLN A 22 -18.16 -2.39 26.71
C GLN A 22 -19.70 -2.26 26.77
N ALA A 23 -20.23 -1.69 27.86
CA ALA A 23 -21.67 -1.43 27.97
C ALA A 23 -22.11 -0.31 27.01
N LEU A 24 -21.32 0.76 26.87
CA LEU A 24 -21.59 1.84 25.92
C LEU A 24 -21.54 1.36 24.47
N ASP A 25 -20.59 0.49 24.12
CA ASP A 25 -20.50 -0.13 22.79
C ASP A 25 -21.70 -1.04 22.50
N GLN A 26 -22.17 -1.80 23.49
CA GLN A 26 -23.37 -2.63 23.35
C GLN A 26 -24.62 -1.77 23.15
N ILE A 27 -24.76 -0.69 23.92
CA ILE A 27 -25.87 0.27 23.78
C ILE A 27 -25.84 0.93 22.39
N ALA A 28 -24.67 1.32 21.90
CA ALA A 28 -24.51 1.91 20.58
C ALA A 28 -24.92 0.93 19.47
N LYS A 29 -24.43 -0.32 19.54
CA LYS A 29 -24.80 -1.38 18.59
C LYS A 29 -26.29 -1.72 18.64
N GLU A 30 -26.88 -1.77 19.82
CA GLU A 30 -28.32 -2.02 19.97
C GLU A 30 -29.16 -0.86 19.41
N ALA A 31 -28.73 0.39 19.64
CA ALA A 31 -29.39 1.56 19.08
C ALA A 31 -29.31 1.58 17.54
N GLU A 32 -28.16 1.24 16.97
CA GLU A 32 -27.96 1.11 15.53
C GLU A 32 -28.83 -0.02 14.94
N ALA A 33 -28.86 -1.19 15.58
CA ALA A 33 -29.69 -2.32 15.16
C ALA A 33 -31.19 -1.98 15.21
N ARG A 34 -31.64 -1.26 16.26
CA ARG A 34 -33.02 -0.77 16.35
C ARG A 34 -33.35 0.25 15.26
N LEU A 35 -32.42 1.15 14.94
CA LEU A 35 -32.57 2.10 13.86
C LEU A 35 -32.66 1.39 12.50
N ALA A 36 -31.79 0.41 12.25
CA ALA A 36 -31.80 -0.41 11.05
C ALA A 36 -33.10 -1.21 10.90
N ALA A 37 -33.59 -1.82 11.98
CA ALA A 37 -34.88 -2.53 11.98
C ALA A 37 -36.05 -1.57 11.67
N ARG A 38 -36.02 -0.34 12.20
CA ARG A 38 -37.02 0.69 11.89
C ARG A 38 -36.98 1.10 10.42
N ARG A 39 -35.79 1.25 9.83
CA ARG A 39 -35.62 1.51 8.39
C ARG A 39 -36.16 0.36 7.54
N GLN A 40 -35.89 -0.88 7.93
CA GLN A 40 -36.42 -2.05 7.23
C GLN A 40 -37.95 -2.12 7.33
N ALA A 41 -38.53 -1.91 8.51
CA ALA A 41 -39.98 -1.90 8.68
C ALA A 41 -40.66 -0.79 7.86
N ARG A 42 -40.05 0.42 7.79
CA ARG A 42 -40.51 1.49 6.90
C ARG A 42 -40.44 1.06 5.43
N ALA A 43 -39.34 0.44 5.00
CA ALA A 43 -39.17 -0.05 3.64
C ALA A 43 -40.21 -1.13 3.26
N GLU A 44 -40.46 -2.09 4.15
CA GLU A 44 -41.49 -3.13 3.98
C GLU A 44 -42.90 -2.52 3.95
N ALA A 45 -43.19 -1.53 4.80
CA ALA A 45 -44.47 -0.83 4.79
C ALA A 45 -44.71 -0.07 3.47
N ARG A 46 -43.69 0.59 2.92
CA ARG A 46 -43.75 1.22 1.58
C ARG A 46 -44.07 0.17 0.51
N GLU A 47 -43.40 -0.98 0.56
CA GLU A 47 -43.57 -2.05 -0.42
C GLU A 47 -44.97 -2.68 -0.38
N ILE A 48 -45.51 -2.94 0.81
CA ILE A 48 -46.87 -3.47 0.99
C ILE A 48 -47.90 -2.49 0.44
N ARG A 49 -47.77 -1.19 0.76
CA ARG A 49 -48.72 -0.17 0.32
C ARG A 49 -48.67 0.09 -1.18
N MET A 50 -47.49 -0.03 -1.81
CA MET A 50 -47.36 -0.01 -3.27
C MET A 50 -48.14 -1.15 -3.94
N ARG A 51 -47.98 -2.37 -3.43
CA ARG A 51 -48.71 -3.53 -3.95
C ARG A 51 -50.22 -3.38 -3.79
N GLU A 52 -50.68 -2.76 -2.70
CA GLU A 52 -52.10 -2.50 -2.47
C GLU A 52 -52.65 -1.44 -3.41
N LEU A 53 -51.92 -0.35 -3.65
CA LEU A 53 -52.32 0.68 -4.63
C LEU A 53 -52.38 0.12 -6.06
N GLU A 54 -51.41 -0.70 -6.46
CA GLU A 54 -51.40 -1.38 -7.75
C GLU A 54 -52.61 -2.31 -7.89
N ARG A 55 -52.95 -3.04 -6.83
CA ARG A 55 -54.13 -3.88 -6.78
C ARG A 55 -55.43 -3.08 -6.90
N GLN A 56 -55.55 -1.97 -6.18
CA GLN A 56 -56.74 -1.10 -6.27
C GLN A 56 -56.89 -0.48 -7.66
N GLN A 57 -55.80 -0.05 -8.30
CA GLN A 57 -55.83 0.44 -9.67
C GLN A 57 -56.35 -0.63 -10.63
N LYS A 58 -55.85 -1.86 -10.49
CA LYS A 58 -56.30 -2.99 -11.30
C LYS A 58 -57.77 -3.35 -11.07
N GLU A 59 -58.25 -3.37 -9.83
CA GLU A 59 -59.67 -3.63 -9.52
C GLU A 59 -60.60 -2.53 -10.09
N ILE A 60 -60.15 -1.28 -10.12
CA ILE A 60 -60.92 -0.17 -10.72
C ILE A 60 -60.94 -0.26 -12.25
N GLU A 61 -59.82 -0.65 -12.88
CA GLU A 61 -59.76 -0.91 -14.32
C GLU A 61 -60.69 -2.07 -14.72
N GLU A 62 -60.63 -3.19 -13.99
CA GLU A 62 -61.53 -4.35 -14.19
C GLU A 62 -63.01 -3.97 -13.97
N ASN A 63 -63.32 -3.11 -12.99
CA ASN A 63 -64.68 -2.65 -12.75
C ASN A 63 -65.15 -1.62 -13.81
N ALA A 64 -64.25 -0.77 -14.31
CA ALA A 64 -64.56 0.15 -15.41
C ALA A 64 -64.86 -0.63 -16.70
N ASP A 65 -64.11 -1.71 -16.98
CA ASP A 65 -64.35 -2.63 -18.09
C ASP A 65 -65.69 -3.37 -17.94
N SER A 66 -65.99 -3.87 -16.73
CA SER A 66 -67.27 -4.53 -16.41
C SER A 66 -68.47 -3.60 -16.58
N VAL A 67 -68.36 -2.34 -16.12
CA VAL A 67 -69.38 -1.32 -16.32
C VAL A 67 -69.46 -0.90 -17.79
N TYR A 68 -68.37 -0.93 -18.55
CA TYR A 68 -68.39 -0.66 -19.98
C TYR A 68 -69.12 -1.77 -20.76
N ASP A 69 -68.85 -3.04 -20.44
CA ASP A 69 -69.52 -4.21 -21.06
C ASP A 69 -71.01 -4.29 -20.72
N MET A 70 -71.41 -3.93 -19.49
CA MET A 70 -72.81 -3.92 -19.07
C MET A 70 -73.66 -2.90 -19.86
N TYR A 71 -73.05 -1.79 -20.30
CA TYR A 71 -73.73 -0.74 -21.06
C TYR A 71 -73.65 -0.92 -22.58
N ARG A 72 -72.82 -1.86 -23.08
CA ARG A 72 -72.63 -2.10 -24.50
C ARG A 72 -73.75 -2.95 -25.14
N ASP A 73 -74.59 -3.63 -24.35
CA ASP A 73 -75.66 -4.48 -24.88
C ASP A 73 -76.99 -4.44 -24.10
N PRO A 74 -77.98 -3.64 -24.54
CA PRO A 74 -79.35 -3.75 -24.06
C PRO A 74 -80.17 -4.83 -24.80
N THR A 75 -79.59 -5.57 -25.76
CA THR A 75 -80.35 -6.40 -26.71
C THR A 75 -80.08 -7.91 -26.65
N SER A 76 -79.00 -8.40 -26.05
CA SER A 76 -78.69 -9.86 -26.04
C SER A 76 -78.93 -10.59 -24.72
N ARG A 77 -79.94 -10.20 -23.93
CA ARG A 77 -80.46 -11.05 -22.84
C ARG A 77 -81.71 -11.83 -23.27
N SER A 78 -81.68 -12.43 -24.46
CA SER A 78 -82.61 -13.49 -24.83
C SER A 78 -81.92 -14.49 -25.75
N ALA A 79 -81.22 -15.46 -25.16
CA ALA A 79 -81.14 -16.83 -25.62
C ALA A 79 -79.99 -17.55 -24.90
N ARG A 80 -80.36 -18.65 -24.23
CA ARG A 80 -79.57 -19.86 -23.85
C ARG A 80 -79.50 -20.08 -22.35
N VAL A 81 -80.62 -20.48 -21.77
CA VAL A 81 -80.60 -21.47 -20.68
C VAL A 81 -81.00 -22.80 -21.31
N ALA A 82 -80.02 -23.70 -21.40
CA ALA A 82 -80.23 -25.07 -21.85
C ALA A 82 -80.97 -25.87 -20.77
N ALA A 83 -81.99 -26.58 -21.24
CA ALA A 83 -82.75 -27.68 -20.65
C ALA A 83 -82.24 -28.27 -19.32
N THR A 84 -83.10 -28.18 -18.29
CA THR A 84 -83.38 -29.33 -17.40
C THR A 84 -84.88 -29.47 -17.19
N VAL A 85 -85.31 -30.72 -17.14
CA VAL A 85 -86.67 -31.25 -17.26
C VAL A 85 -87.50 -31.07 -15.98
N SER A 86 -88.78 -30.69 -16.11
CA SER A 86 -89.96 -31.44 -15.60
C SER A 86 -91.21 -30.58 -15.38
N SER A 87 -92.26 -30.96 -16.12
CA SER A 87 -93.71 -30.91 -15.85
C SER A 87 -94.22 -30.29 -14.53
N THR A 88 -95.14 -29.33 -14.60
CA THR A 88 -96.61 -29.53 -14.43
C THR A 88 -97.38 -28.21 -14.54
N ARG A 89 -98.66 -28.34 -14.85
CA ARG A 89 -99.65 -27.34 -15.29
C ARG A 89 -100.20 -26.53 -14.11
N SER A 90 -100.58 -25.26 -14.31
CA SER A 90 -101.95 -24.77 -14.02
C SER A 90 -102.16 -23.25 -14.21
N THR A 91 -103.20 -22.95 -14.99
CA THR A 91 -104.27 -21.95 -14.77
C THR A 91 -104.01 -20.45 -14.90
N SER A 92 -104.62 -19.95 -15.98
CA SER A 92 -105.34 -18.69 -16.17
C SER A 92 -106.11 -18.14 -14.97
N LEU A 93 -106.06 -16.82 -14.81
CA LEU A 93 -107.16 -15.92 -14.43
C LEU A 93 -106.90 -14.63 -15.26
N GLY A 94 -107.75 -14.16 -16.17
CA GLY A 94 -109.18 -13.90 -16.01
C GLY A 94 -109.30 -12.80 -14.95
N GLY A 95 -109.25 -11.51 -15.26
CA GLY A 95 -110.11 -10.77 -16.17
C GLY A 95 -110.77 -9.65 -15.37
N SER A 96 -110.83 -8.43 -15.90
CA SER A 96 -111.91 -7.47 -15.61
C SER A 96 -111.82 -6.30 -16.56
N ASN A 97 -112.80 -6.26 -17.45
CA ASN A 97 -113.23 -5.10 -18.20
C ASN A 97 -113.54 -3.94 -17.25
N SER A 98 -113.17 -2.73 -17.68
CA SER A 98 -114.04 -1.56 -17.50
C SER A 98 -113.89 -0.65 -18.71
N TYR A 99 -114.59 -1.02 -19.77
CA TYR A 99 -115.17 0.01 -20.65
C TYR A 99 -116.13 0.81 -19.78
N GLN A 100 -115.94 2.13 -19.72
CA GLN A 100 -117.00 3.12 -19.94
C GLN A 100 -116.40 4.53 -19.80
N SER A 101 -116.40 5.24 -20.94
CA SER A 101 -116.80 6.64 -21.04
C SER A 101 -115.96 7.71 -20.33
N SER A 102 -115.19 8.47 -21.12
CA SER A 102 -115.55 9.87 -21.38
C SER A 102 -114.70 10.43 -22.54
N ARG A 103 -115.31 10.49 -23.72
CA ARG A 103 -114.87 11.37 -24.81
C ARG A 103 -115.51 12.74 -24.58
N ARG A 104 -114.72 13.68 -24.05
CA ARG A 104 -114.93 15.14 -24.13
C ARG A 104 -113.52 15.74 -24.16
N SER A 105 -112.96 16.01 -25.34
CA SER A 105 -113.13 17.25 -26.10
C SER A 105 -112.63 18.48 -25.34
N SER A 106 -111.36 18.82 -25.55
CA SER A 106 -110.87 20.19 -25.76
C SER A 106 -109.39 20.10 -26.19
N GLU A 107 -109.16 20.19 -27.50
CA GLU A 107 -107.93 20.80 -27.99
C GLU A 107 -107.85 22.25 -27.46
N ASP A 108 -106.62 22.75 -27.38
CA ASP A 108 -106.24 24.14 -27.15
C ASP A 108 -105.83 24.53 -25.72
N SER A 109 -104.55 24.32 -25.42
CA SER A 109 -103.75 25.21 -24.57
C SER A 109 -102.27 24.99 -24.91
N LEU A 110 -101.84 25.58 -26.02
CA LEU A 110 -100.43 25.78 -26.35
C LEU A 110 -99.83 26.81 -25.39
N GLU A 111 -99.36 26.37 -24.22
CA GLU A 111 -98.42 27.15 -23.41
C GLU A 111 -97.54 26.19 -22.60
N GLU A 112 -96.25 26.17 -22.94
CA GLU A 112 -95.13 25.55 -22.22
C GLU A 112 -95.22 24.03 -21.95
N GLY A 113 -95.65 23.28 -22.96
CA GLY A 113 -95.48 21.83 -22.99
C GLY A 113 -94.06 21.45 -23.39
N ILE A 114 -93.12 21.39 -22.43
CA ILE A 114 -91.89 20.60 -22.60
C ILE A 114 -92.36 19.22 -23.08
N SER A 115 -92.01 18.85 -24.31
CA SER A 115 -92.48 17.60 -24.88
C SER A 115 -92.03 16.47 -23.96
N LEU A 116 -92.86 15.44 -23.76
CA LEU A 116 -92.44 14.26 -22.99
C LEU A 116 -91.14 13.63 -23.55
N ARG A 117 -90.82 13.94 -24.81
CA ARG A 117 -89.54 13.64 -25.46
C ARG A 117 -88.37 14.51 -24.96
N ASP A 118 -88.61 15.79 -24.70
CA ASP A 118 -87.61 16.74 -24.20
C ASP A 118 -87.27 16.46 -22.73
N VAL A 119 -88.26 16.13 -21.89
CA VAL A 119 -88.02 15.66 -20.51
C VAL A 119 -87.17 14.38 -20.49
N ARG A 120 -87.41 13.45 -21.43
CA ARG A 120 -86.59 12.24 -21.57
C ARG A 120 -85.16 12.55 -22.03
N GLN A 121 -84.98 13.55 -22.89
CA GLN A 121 -83.68 13.99 -23.35
C GLN A 121 -82.91 14.69 -22.24
N GLU A 122 -83.54 15.58 -21.47
CA GLU A 122 -82.95 16.23 -20.31
C GLU A 122 -82.59 15.22 -19.22
N LEU A 123 -83.44 14.22 -18.96
CA LEU A 123 -83.14 13.13 -18.03
C LEU A 123 -81.89 12.38 -18.47
N LYS A 124 -81.78 12.04 -19.76
CA LYS A 124 -80.59 11.38 -20.31
C LYS A 124 -79.34 12.25 -20.19
N GLU A 125 -79.44 13.55 -20.43
CA GLU A 125 -78.32 14.48 -20.27
C GLU A 125 -77.86 14.62 -18.82
N VAL A 126 -78.81 14.63 -17.86
CA VAL A 126 -78.50 14.62 -16.42
C VAL A 126 -77.86 13.29 -16.03
N GLU A 127 -78.37 12.15 -16.52
CA GLU A 127 -77.78 10.82 -16.31
C GLU A 127 -76.34 10.74 -16.86
N GLU A 128 -76.09 11.27 -18.05
CA GLU A 128 -74.74 11.33 -18.64
C GLU A 128 -73.80 12.25 -17.86
N LYS A 129 -74.28 13.42 -17.41
CA LYS A 129 -73.49 14.33 -16.55
C LYS A 129 -73.17 13.68 -15.19
N PHE A 130 -74.13 12.99 -14.59
CA PHE A 130 -73.93 12.25 -13.35
C PHE A 130 -72.89 11.13 -13.54
N ARG A 131 -72.97 10.36 -14.63
CA ARG A 131 -71.97 9.34 -14.96
C ARG A 131 -70.57 9.94 -15.12
N LYS A 132 -70.44 11.06 -15.85
CA LYS A 132 -69.15 11.75 -16.02
C LYS A 132 -68.59 12.24 -14.68
N ALA A 133 -69.42 12.84 -13.84
CA ALA A 133 -69.02 13.29 -12.52
C ALA A 133 -68.56 12.11 -11.63
N MET A 134 -69.29 10.98 -11.65
CA MET A 134 -68.90 9.78 -10.91
C MET A 134 -67.54 9.22 -11.36
N ILE A 135 -67.27 9.17 -12.68
CA ILE A 135 -65.98 8.74 -13.21
C ILE A 135 -64.87 9.72 -12.78
N GLN A 136 -65.12 11.02 -12.87
CA GLN A 136 -64.15 12.03 -12.46
C GLN A 136 -63.86 11.99 -10.96
N THR A 137 -64.88 11.80 -10.11
CA THR A 137 -64.71 11.64 -8.66
C THR A 137 -63.85 10.41 -8.35
N ALA A 138 -64.10 9.28 -9.02
CA ALA A 138 -63.27 8.09 -8.86
C ALA A 138 -61.81 8.30 -9.32
N GLN A 139 -61.59 9.03 -10.41
CA GLN A 139 -60.25 9.40 -10.88
C GLN A 139 -59.52 10.29 -9.87
N LEU A 140 -60.19 11.31 -9.33
CA LEU A 140 -59.61 12.20 -8.33
C LEU A 140 -59.29 11.48 -7.02
N ASP A 141 -60.10 10.52 -6.59
CA ASP A 141 -59.81 9.71 -5.40
C ASP A 141 -58.58 8.81 -5.60
N ASN A 142 -58.38 8.27 -6.82
CA ASN A 142 -57.17 7.53 -7.19
C ASN A 142 -55.93 8.43 -7.19
N GLU A 143 -55.99 9.59 -7.83
CA GLU A 143 -54.90 10.56 -7.86
C GLU A 143 -54.53 11.03 -6.45
N LYS A 144 -55.54 11.33 -5.62
CA LYS A 144 -55.35 11.68 -4.21
C LYS A 144 -54.66 10.57 -3.43
N SER A 145 -55.07 9.32 -3.62
CA SER A 145 -54.47 8.17 -2.94
C SER A 145 -53.02 7.95 -3.36
N SER A 146 -52.74 8.07 -4.67
CA SER A 146 -51.39 8.00 -5.24
C SER A 146 -50.47 9.12 -4.72
N LEU A 147 -50.94 10.37 -4.74
CA LEU A 147 -50.18 11.52 -4.23
C LEU A 147 -49.95 11.43 -2.71
N THR A 148 -50.93 10.95 -1.96
CA THR A 148 -50.79 10.74 -0.51
C THR A 148 -49.65 9.75 -0.23
N TYR A 149 -49.60 8.65 -0.99
CA TYR A 149 -48.50 7.69 -0.87
C TYR A 149 -47.15 8.29 -1.27
N GLN A 150 -47.10 9.07 -2.35
CA GLN A 150 -45.86 9.73 -2.76
C GLN A 150 -45.33 10.68 -1.67
N VAL A 151 -46.21 11.44 -1.03
CA VAL A 151 -45.84 12.32 0.10
C VAL A 151 -45.30 11.51 1.27
N GLU A 152 -45.94 10.39 1.62
CA GLU A 152 -45.43 9.51 2.68
C GLU A 152 -44.05 8.98 2.34
N LEU A 153 -43.84 8.43 1.14
CA LEU A 153 -42.55 7.92 0.68
C LEU A 153 -41.45 8.99 0.74
N LEU A 154 -41.77 10.23 0.35
CA LEU A 154 -40.83 11.35 0.41
C LEU A 154 -40.48 11.75 1.85
N LYS A 155 -41.44 11.77 2.78
CA LYS A 155 -41.18 12.03 4.21
C LYS A 155 -40.23 10.98 4.78
N ASP A 156 -40.53 9.74 4.46
CA ASP A 156 -39.77 8.58 4.89
C ASP A 156 -38.33 8.62 4.35
N ARG A 157 -38.15 9.01 3.07
CA ARG A 157 -36.83 9.24 2.48
C ARG A 157 -36.09 10.43 3.11
N LEU A 158 -36.81 11.49 3.47
CA LEU A 158 -36.25 12.66 4.15
C LEU A 158 -35.73 12.27 5.54
N GLU A 159 -36.49 11.51 6.31
CA GLU A 159 -36.06 10.98 7.61
C GLU A 159 -34.78 10.12 7.48
N ASP A 160 -34.72 9.22 6.48
CA ASP A 160 -33.52 8.41 6.23
C ASP A 160 -32.29 9.27 5.89
N LEU A 161 -32.48 10.34 5.11
CA LEU A 161 -31.42 11.28 4.76
C LEU A 161 -30.95 12.10 5.97
N GLU A 162 -31.87 12.60 6.79
CA GLU A 162 -31.55 13.33 8.02
C GLU A 162 -30.74 12.46 8.98
N GLU A 163 -31.17 11.22 9.21
CA GLU A 163 -30.43 10.26 10.03
C GLU A 163 -29.01 10.01 9.48
N SER A 164 -28.87 9.84 8.16
CA SER A 164 -27.55 9.66 7.51
C SER A 164 -26.65 10.89 7.66
N HIS A 165 -27.22 12.09 7.58
CA HIS A 165 -26.51 13.34 7.75
C HIS A 165 -26.00 13.50 9.19
N PHE A 166 -26.83 13.20 10.19
CA PHE A 166 -26.41 13.24 11.60
C PHE A 166 -25.29 12.23 11.90
N GLN A 167 -25.38 11.03 11.33
CA GLN A 167 -24.34 10.01 11.47
C GLN A 167 -23.02 10.48 10.86
N LEU A 168 -23.06 10.99 9.61
CA LEU A 168 -21.87 11.50 8.94
C LEU A 168 -21.26 12.69 9.68
N GLN A 169 -22.09 13.56 10.26
CA GLN A 169 -21.61 14.69 11.07
C GLN A 169 -20.90 14.22 12.36
N ARG A 170 -21.37 13.13 12.98
CA ARG A 170 -20.71 12.53 14.15
C ARG A 170 -19.36 11.92 13.76
N GLU A 171 -19.33 11.11 12.70
CA GLU A 171 -18.10 10.50 12.18
C GLU A 171 -17.06 11.54 11.79
N HIS A 172 -17.47 12.64 11.15
CA HIS A 172 -16.59 13.76 10.85
C HIS A 172 -15.96 14.35 12.12
N LYS A 173 -16.75 14.57 13.18
CA LYS A 173 -16.23 15.08 14.47
C LYS A 173 -15.22 14.10 15.11
N GLU A 174 -15.50 12.81 15.03
CA GLU A 174 -14.60 11.76 15.53
C GLU A 174 -13.29 11.72 14.72
N LYS A 175 -13.36 11.78 13.38
CA LYS A 175 -12.19 11.87 12.50
C LYS A 175 -11.35 13.12 12.73
N CYS A 176 -11.97 14.27 13.00
CA CYS A 176 -11.23 15.47 13.39
C CYS A 176 -10.45 15.28 14.70
N ARG A 177 -11.04 14.60 15.70
CA ARG A 177 -10.36 14.32 16.97
C ARG A 177 -9.17 13.37 16.78
N GLU A 178 -9.34 12.32 15.98
CA GLU A 178 -8.26 11.40 15.60
C GLU A 178 -7.14 12.13 14.88
N PHE A 179 -7.48 13.00 13.92
CA PHE A 179 -6.52 13.82 13.19
C PHE A 179 -5.71 14.72 14.14
N ASP A 180 -6.36 15.41 15.07
CA ASP A 180 -5.66 16.25 16.05
C ASP A 180 -4.76 15.43 16.99
N GLN A 181 -5.17 14.23 17.37
CA GLN A 181 -4.35 13.32 18.16
C GLN A 181 -3.11 12.87 17.40
N LEU A 182 -3.28 12.45 16.13
CA LEU A 182 -2.17 12.03 15.28
C LEU A 182 -1.22 13.20 15.02
N LYS A 183 -1.74 14.40 14.77
CA LYS A 183 -0.94 15.62 14.62
C LYS A 183 -0.06 15.87 15.85
N ARG A 184 -0.61 15.74 17.07
CA ARG A 184 0.18 15.84 18.31
C ARG A 184 1.24 14.75 18.42
N ALA A 185 0.94 13.51 18.05
CA ALA A 185 1.90 12.42 18.06
C ALA A 185 3.05 12.66 17.06
N THR A 186 2.74 13.13 15.85
CA THR A 186 3.74 13.47 14.84
C THR A 186 4.68 14.57 15.30
N VAL A 187 4.18 15.61 15.98
CA VAL A 187 5.03 16.68 16.54
C VAL A 187 6.00 16.10 17.57
N LYS A 188 5.51 15.30 18.53
CA LYS A 188 6.38 14.66 19.54
C LYS A 188 7.43 13.75 18.92
N LEU A 189 7.04 12.92 17.94
CA LEU A 189 7.99 12.04 17.26
C LEU A 189 9.07 12.82 16.50
N LYS A 190 8.74 13.99 15.94
CA LYS A 190 9.74 14.87 15.32
C LYS A 190 10.70 15.46 16.35
N GLU A 191 10.19 15.90 17.50
CA GLU A 191 11.01 16.40 18.60
C GLU A 191 11.95 15.32 19.13
N ASP A 192 11.44 14.10 19.36
CA ASP A 192 12.25 12.95 19.80
C ASP A 192 13.32 12.57 18.77
N LEU A 193 12.97 12.57 17.48
CA LEU A 193 13.91 12.28 16.40
C LEU A 193 15.03 13.31 16.33
N GLU A 194 14.70 14.59 16.49
CA GLU A 194 15.71 15.66 16.52
C GLU A 194 16.63 15.54 17.74
N LEU A 195 16.06 15.21 18.91
CA LEU A 195 16.83 14.93 20.11
C LEU A 195 17.82 13.77 19.91
N TYR A 196 17.35 12.64 19.36
CA TYR A 196 18.22 11.49 19.11
C TYR A 196 19.29 11.76 18.05
N LYS A 197 18.99 12.55 17.01
CA LYS A 197 19.99 13.02 16.05
C LYS A 197 21.07 13.85 16.73
N SER A 198 20.67 14.83 17.54
CA SER A 198 21.61 15.69 18.27
C SER A 198 22.52 14.88 19.20
N GLN A 199 21.95 13.91 19.93
CA GLN A 199 22.70 13.00 20.79
C GLN A 199 23.68 12.11 20.00
N LEU A 200 23.26 11.64 18.82
CA LEU A 200 24.13 10.83 17.96
C LEU A 200 25.30 11.66 17.42
N GLU A 201 25.04 12.89 16.98
CA GLU A 201 26.08 13.82 16.55
C GLU A 201 27.04 14.17 17.68
N GLU A 202 26.54 14.38 18.91
CA GLU A 202 27.39 14.63 20.08
C GLU A 202 28.29 13.42 20.36
N ARG A 203 27.73 12.21 20.32
CA ARG A 203 28.51 10.97 20.47
C ARG A 203 29.58 10.86 19.38
N ASP A 204 29.24 11.12 18.12
CA ASP A 204 30.18 11.03 17.00
C ASP A 204 31.29 12.10 17.09
N ARG A 205 30.95 13.32 17.54
CA ARG A 205 31.93 14.37 17.87
C ARG A 205 32.89 13.92 18.97
N LEU A 206 32.38 13.39 20.09
CA LEU A 206 33.20 12.90 21.19
C LEU A 206 34.11 11.75 20.76
N ILE A 207 33.62 10.84 19.91
CA ILE A 207 34.44 9.74 19.34
C ILE A 207 35.62 10.30 18.54
N GLN A 208 35.37 11.30 17.68
CA GLN A 208 36.40 11.95 16.88
C GLN A 208 37.40 12.73 17.74
N GLU A 209 36.94 13.46 18.76
CA GLU A 209 37.80 14.18 19.71
C GLU A 209 38.76 13.24 20.46
N GLN A 210 38.35 11.99 20.71
CA GLN A 210 39.21 10.96 21.30
C GLN A 210 40.15 10.28 20.27
N GLY A 211 40.18 10.76 19.02
CA GLY A 211 41.03 10.22 17.96
C GLY A 211 40.57 8.85 17.44
N LEU A 212 39.29 8.52 17.63
CA LEU A 212 38.67 7.27 17.19
C LEU A 212 37.76 7.53 15.98
N MET A 213 37.62 6.52 15.14
CA MET A 213 36.74 6.51 13.98
C MET A 213 35.94 5.21 13.93
N ILE A 214 34.65 5.31 13.63
CA ILE A 214 33.80 4.13 13.41
C ILE A 214 34.05 3.63 11.98
N VAL A 215 34.56 2.41 11.85
CA VAL A 215 34.72 1.72 10.56
C VAL A 215 33.72 0.57 10.51
N GLY A 216 32.96 0.49 9.42
CA GLY A 216 31.95 -0.54 9.21
C GLY A 216 32.09 -1.21 7.86
N ASP A 217 31.25 -2.20 7.64
CA ASP A 217 31.04 -2.75 6.30
C ASP A 217 30.25 -1.72 5.47
N GLU A 218 30.93 -1.07 4.51
CA GLU A 218 30.35 -0.05 3.61
C GLU A 218 29.29 -0.66 2.67
N GLY A 219 29.24 -2.00 2.53
CA GLY A 219 28.37 -2.71 1.59
C GLY A 219 26.96 -3.06 2.11
N VAL A 220 26.56 -2.60 3.30
CA VAL A 220 25.22 -2.87 3.86
C VAL A 220 24.51 -1.56 4.20
N SER A 221 24.64 -0.54 3.35
CA SER A 221 23.55 0.41 3.17
C SER A 221 22.47 -0.30 2.38
N SER A 222 21.61 -1.05 3.08
CA SER A 222 20.40 -1.61 2.52
C SER A 222 19.48 -0.46 2.10
N GLU A 223 19.69 0.05 0.89
CA GLU A 223 18.69 0.79 0.09
C GLU A 223 17.58 -0.15 -0.43
N GLU A 224 17.47 -1.36 0.11
CA GLU A 224 16.30 -2.20 -0.07
C GLU A 224 15.46 -2.14 1.19
N GLU A 225 14.54 -1.17 1.25
CA GLU A 225 13.25 -1.38 1.90
C GLU A 225 12.50 -2.48 1.12
N SER A 226 12.96 -3.72 1.25
CA SER A 226 12.15 -4.88 0.87
C SER A 226 11.18 -5.14 2.00
N ASP A 227 9.94 -4.70 1.74
CA ASP A 227 8.72 -5.17 2.37
C ASP A 227 8.75 -6.71 2.46
N SER A 228 9.19 -7.23 3.61
CA SER A 228 9.21 -8.64 3.90
C SER A 228 8.60 -8.84 5.28
N THR A 229 7.37 -9.34 5.24
CA THR A 229 6.53 -9.76 6.37
C THR A 229 7.03 -11.08 6.96
N GLU A 230 8.35 -11.23 7.17
CA GLU A 230 8.94 -12.39 7.84
C GLU A 230 9.94 -11.98 8.93
N ASP A 231 9.76 -12.62 10.08
CA ASP A 231 10.47 -12.48 11.36
C ASP A 231 11.93 -12.99 11.27
N THR A 232 12.68 -12.49 10.30
CA THR A 232 14.11 -12.76 10.17
C THR A 232 14.92 -11.62 10.79
N PRO A 233 15.89 -11.90 11.68
CA PRO A 233 16.67 -10.85 12.31
C PRO A 233 17.52 -10.16 11.25
N LYS A 234 17.14 -8.93 10.89
CA LYS A 234 17.94 -8.03 10.05
C LYS A 234 19.35 -7.97 10.62
N ARG A 235 20.33 -8.52 9.89
CA ARG A 235 21.74 -8.46 10.27
C ARG A 235 22.16 -7.00 10.33
N THR A 236 22.42 -6.51 11.55
CA THR A 236 22.98 -5.18 11.72
C THR A 236 24.40 -5.18 11.16
N PRO A 237 24.79 -4.18 10.36
CA PRO A 237 26.15 -4.06 9.86
C PRO A 237 27.11 -4.00 11.05
N LYS A 238 28.14 -4.87 11.03
CA LYS A 238 29.18 -4.85 12.05
C LYS A 238 30.00 -3.58 11.90
N ARG A 239 30.16 -2.86 13.01
CA ARG A 239 30.96 -1.63 13.10
C ARG A 239 31.98 -1.79 14.22
N ALA A 240 33.17 -1.28 14.02
CA ALA A 240 34.26 -1.27 14.98
C ALA A 240 34.74 0.16 15.20
N LEU A 241 35.20 0.47 16.41
CA LEU A 241 35.91 1.70 16.72
C LEU A 241 37.41 1.42 16.60
N VAL A 242 38.11 2.21 15.78
CA VAL A 242 39.55 2.12 15.57
C VAL A 242 40.17 3.50 15.66
N SER A 243 41.49 3.60 15.85
CA SER A 243 42.17 4.92 15.77
C SER A 243 42.07 5.49 14.35
N ILE A 244 42.17 6.82 14.23
CA ILE A 244 42.20 7.49 12.91
C ILE A 244 43.29 6.90 12.01
N GLU A 245 44.51 6.72 12.53
CA GLU A 245 45.61 6.10 11.80
C GLU A 245 45.27 4.69 11.30
N SER A 246 44.62 3.87 12.14
CA SER A 246 44.19 2.53 11.75
C SER A 246 43.11 2.58 10.66
N ALA A 247 42.20 3.56 10.72
CA ALA A 247 41.16 3.74 9.70
C ALA A 247 41.77 4.14 8.34
N GLU A 248 42.76 5.03 8.33
CA GLU A 248 43.50 5.43 7.13
C GLU A 248 44.27 4.26 6.51
N LEU A 249 44.94 3.45 7.34
CA LEU A 249 45.56 2.20 6.88
C LEU A 249 44.51 1.24 6.31
N LEU A 250 43.39 1.05 7.00
CA LEU A 250 42.31 0.21 6.47
C LEU A 250 41.72 0.75 5.15
N GLN A 251 41.86 2.03 4.84
CA GLN A 251 41.45 2.58 3.55
C GLN A 251 42.44 2.20 2.43
N SER A 252 43.74 2.06 2.73
CA SER A 252 44.74 1.65 1.75
C SER A 252 44.67 0.16 1.36
N ALA A 253 44.10 -0.69 2.22
CA ALA A 253 43.82 -2.10 1.92
C ALA A 253 42.72 -2.31 0.84
N GLY A 254 42.10 -1.24 0.36
CA GLY A 254 41.05 -1.24 -0.65
C GLY A 254 39.67 -1.62 -0.11
N GLU A 255 38.75 -1.95 -1.01
CA GLU A 255 37.35 -2.21 -0.65
C GLU A 255 37.13 -3.59 0.00
N GLY A 256 36.02 -3.69 0.74
CA GLY A 256 35.55 -4.90 1.39
C GLY A 256 35.33 -4.76 2.89
N SER A 257 34.72 -5.78 3.48
CA SER A 257 34.49 -5.84 4.93
C SER A 257 35.79 -5.65 5.71
N LEU A 258 35.67 -5.19 6.96
CA LEU A 258 36.81 -5.01 7.87
C LEU A 258 37.68 -6.28 7.94
N ASP A 259 37.05 -7.46 8.03
CA ASP A 259 37.74 -8.74 8.09
C ASP A 259 38.53 -9.06 6.81
N VAL A 260 38.01 -8.67 5.63
CA VAL A 260 38.70 -8.84 4.34
C VAL A 260 39.94 -7.94 4.27
N ARG A 261 39.80 -6.67 4.66
CA ARG A 261 40.92 -5.72 4.67
C ARG A 261 42.03 -6.14 5.63
N LEU A 262 41.67 -6.59 6.83
CA LEU A 262 42.64 -7.11 7.80
C LEU A 262 43.37 -8.36 7.29
N ARG A 263 42.68 -9.23 6.55
CA ARG A 263 43.30 -10.41 5.94
C ARG A 263 44.35 -10.06 4.88
N LYS A 264 44.05 -9.08 4.01
CA LYS A 264 45.02 -8.59 3.01
C LYS A 264 46.31 -8.11 3.66
N PHE A 265 46.23 -7.33 4.73
CA PHE A 265 47.43 -6.90 5.47
C PHE A 265 48.19 -8.05 6.11
N ALA A 266 47.49 -9.09 6.59
CA ALA A 266 48.14 -10.27 7.12
C ALA A 266 48.90 -11.05 6.02
N GLU A 267 48.33 -11.13 4.82
CA GLU A 267 48.97 -11.74 3.64
C GLU A 267 50.21 -10.96 3.21
N GLU A 268 50.09 -9.64 3.01
CA GLU A 268 51.22 -8.77 2.64
C GLU A 268 52.37 -8.83 3.67
N LYS A 269 52.03 -8.87 4.96
CA LYS A 269 53.01 -9.04 6.03
C LYS A 269 53.76 -10.36 5.90
N ASN A 270 53.07 -11.45 5.58
CA ASN A 270 53.70 -12.76 5.39
C ASN A 270 54.63 -12.74 4.17
N ASP A 271 54.21 -12.17 3.05
CA ASP A 271 55.04 -12.05 1.84
C ASP A 271 56.32 -11.26 2.10
N LEU A 272 56.23 -10.14 2.83
CA LEU A 272 57.40 -9.35 3.23
C LEU A 272 58.32 -10.12 4.19
N LEU A 273 57.76 -10.88 5.13
CA LEU A 273 58.57 -11.72 6.02
C LEU A 273 59.30 -12.82 5.24
N ASP A 274 58.68 -13.37 4.19
CA ASP A 274 59.27 -14.38 3.33
C ASP A 274 60.43 -13.80 2.51
N GLN A 275 60.26 -12.59 1.94
CA GLN A 275 61.33 -11.84 1.28
C GLN A 275 62.50 -11.54 2.23
N VAL A 276 62.22 -11.11 3.46
CA VAL A 276 63.27 -10.86 4.47
C VAL A 276 64.02 -12.14 4.83
N ARG A 277 63.34 -13.30 4.93
CA ARG A 277 64.00 -14.59 5.16
C ARG A 277 64.88 -14.98 3.97
N HIS A 278 64.40 -14.77 2.75
CA HIS A 278 65.16 -15.05 1.54
C HIS A 278 66.42 -14.19 1.45
N LEU A 279 66.30 -12.87 1.61
CA LEU A 279 67.43 -11.94 1.61
C LEU A 279 68.45 -12.25 2.72
N LYS A 280 67.99 -12.73 3.89
CA LYS A 280 68.89 -13.18 4.96
C LYS A 280 69.68 -14.43 4.56
N LEU A 281 69.06 -15.39 3.89
CA LEU A 281 69.74 -16.58 3.37
C LEU A 281 70.77 -16.19 2.31
N GLU A 282 70.40 -15.33 1.35
CA GLU A 282 71.32 -14.82 0.34
C GLU A 282 72.51 -14.07 0.97
N LEU A 283 72.26 -13.22 1.97
CA LEU A 283 73.31 -12.51 2.69
C LEU A 283 74.24 -13.47 3.46
N GLU A 284 73.68 -14.53 4.05
CA GLU A 284 74.46 -15.55 4.76
C GLU A 284 75.29 -16.38 3.77
N GLU A 285 74.73 -16.74 2.62
CA GLU A 285 75.43 -17.39 1.52
C GLU A 285 76.58 -16.53 1.02
N GLU A 286 76.37 -15.25 0.73
CA GLU A 286 77.42 -14.32 0.30
C GLU A 286 78.50 -14.11 1.38
N ARG A 287 78.10 -14.01 2.66
CA ARG A 287 79.07 -13.96 3.77
C ARG A 287 79.86 -15.26 3.90
N SER A 288 79.23 -16.41 3.68
CA SER A 288 79.89 -17.72 3.69
C SER A 288 80.83 -17.86 2.51
N ARG A 289 80.47 -17.35 1.32
CA ARG A 289 81.33 -17.27 0.13
C ARG A 289 82.52 -16.36 0.40
N HIS A 290 82.33 -15.18 0.97
CA HIS A 290 83.43 -14.29 1.37
C HIS A 290 84.35 -14.87 2.44
N LYS A 291 83.81 -15.62 3.42
CA LYS A 291 84.64 -16.39 4.36
C LYS A 291 85.40 -17.48 3.65
N SER A 292 84.75 -18.22 2.76
CA SER A 292 85.35 -19.29 1.95
C SER A 292 86.42 -18.77 0.99
N ASP A 293 86.23 -17.60 0.38
CA ASP A 293 87.19 -16.92 -0.48
C ASP A 293 88.34 -16.31 0.32
N ARG A 294 88.09 -15.76 1.51
CA ARG A 294 89.17 -15.38 2.45
C ARG A 294 89.95 -16.58 2.95
N GLN A 295 89.29 -17.72 3.16
CA GLN A 295 89.92 -18.95 3.65
C GLN A 295 90.60 -19.72 2.51
N ARG A 296 90.17 -19.55 1.25
CA ARG A 296 90.92 -19.90 0.04
C ARG A 296 92.11 -18.95 -0.16
N ALA A 297 91.97 -17.65 0.04
CA ALA A 297 93.11 -16.72 0.00
C ALA A 297 94.10 -16.96 1.16
N SER A 298 93.63 -17.46 2.31
CA SER A 298 94.46 -17.78 3.48
C SER A 298 94.91 -19.25 3.55
N GLY A 299 94.34 -20.14 2.74
CA GLY A 299 94.55 -21.59 2.78
C GLY A 299 94.92 -22.22 1.43
N SER A 300 94.98 -21.42 0.35
CA SER A 300 95.54 -21.81 -0.94
C SER A 300 97.05 -21.66 -0.93
N ILE A 301 97.71 -22.62 -0.27
CA ILE A 301 98.79 -23.35 -0.93
C ILE A 301 98.08 -24.35 -1.85
N SER A 302 97.42 -23.85 -2.90
CA SER A 302 96.94 -24.65 -4.03
C SER A 302 97.89 -24.36 -5.17
N LEU A 303 98.59 -25.42 -5.55
CA LEU A 303 99.76 -25.49 -6.40
C LEU A 303 99.50 -25.18 -7.89
N ASN A 304 98.48 -24.41 -8.28
CA ASN A 304 98.28 -23.98 -9.69
C ASN A 304 97.21 -22.86 -9.84
N GLY A 305 97.69 -21.62 -10.04
CA GLY A 305 96.93 -20.37 -10.33
C GLY A 305 96.86 -19.42 -9.12
N PRO A 306 97.15 -18.10 -9.19
CA PRO A 306 97.47 -17.18 -10.29
C PRO A 306 98.99 -16.87 -10.45
N ASP A 307 99.83 -17.60 -9.71
CA ASP A 307 101.29 -17.52 -9.84
C ASP A 307 101.77 -18.00 -11.21
N THR A 308 101.01 -18.81 -11.95
CA THR A 308 101.40 -19.25 -13.30
C THR A 308 101.42 -18.06 -14.27
N ASP A 309 100.39 -17.21 -14.25
CA ASP A 309 100.37 -15.99 -15.04
C ASP A 309 101.44 -15.00 -14.58
N LEU A 310 101.69 -14.91 -13.27
CA LEU A 310 102.75 -14.03 -12.74
C LEU A 310 104.16 -14.53 -13.09
N VAL A 311 104.38 -15.85 -13.09
CA VAL A 311 105.62 -16.51 -13.51
C VAL A 311 105.81 -16.40 -15.02
N ASP A 312 104.76 -16.53 -15.81
CA ASP A 312 104.82 -16.34 -17.26
C ASP A 312 105.06 -14.86 -17.62
N ILE A 313 104.42 -13.92 -16.93
CA ILE A 313 104.72 -12.48 -17.04
C ILE A 313 106.16 -12.19 -16.62
N GLN A 314 106.65 -12.77 -15.52
CA GLN A 314 108.03 -12.60 -15.06
C GLN A 314 109.03 -13.22 -16.05
N ARG A 315 108.69 -14.34 -16.68
CA ARG A 315 109.50 -15.02 -17.69
C ARG A 315 109.53 -14.21 -18.98
N GLU A 316 108.40 -13.63 -19.38
CA GLU A 316 108.30 -12.75 -20.54
C GLU A 316 109.05 -11.43 -20.30
N ALA A 317 108.93 -10.84 -19.11
CA ALA A 317 109.70 -9.66 -18.71
C ALA A 317 111.22 -9.94 -18.72
N ASN A 318 111.65 -11.10 -18.20
CA ASN A 318 113.06 -11.51 -18.23
C ASN A 318 113.55 -11.77 -19.67
N LYS A 319 112.71 -12.32 -20.55
CA LYS A 319 113.03 -12.48 -21.97
C LYS A 319 113.20 -11.13 -22.66
N GLN A 320 112.27 -10.21 -22.46
CA GLN A 320 112.35 -8.84 -23.00
C GLN A 320 113.59 -8.12 -22.48
N LEU A 321 113.92 -8.27 -21.19
CA LEU A 321 115.13 -7.70 -20.59
C LEU A 321 116.40 -8.29 -21.21
N GLY A 322 116.42 -9.59 -21.52
CA GLY A 322 117.48 -10.24 -22.29
C GLY A 322 117.65 -9.67 -23.69
N ASP A 323 116.54 -9.48 -24.41
CA ASP A 323 116.55 -8.90 -25.77
C ASP A 323 117.05 -7.45 -25.76
N TYR A 324 116.63 -6.64 -24.79
CA TYR A 324 117.14 -5.28 -24.62
C TYR A 324 118.61 -5.26 -24.24
N LYS A 325 119.07 -6.17 -23.38
CA LYS A 325 120.49 -6.28 -23.02
C LYS A 325 121.34 -6.67 -24.22
N PHE A 326 120.87 -7.59 -25.06
CA PHE A 326 121.55 -7.96 -26.31
C PHE A 326 121.58 -6.81 -27.31
N LYS A 327 120.45 -6.10 -27.51
CA LYS A 327 120.39 -4.92 -28.37
C LYS A 327 121.30 -3.80 -27.88
N LEU A 328 121.36 -3.58 -26.57
CA LEU A 328 122.26 -2.61 -25.95
C LEU A 328 123.71 -3.00 -26.20
N GLN A 329 124.09 -4.25 -25.91
CA GLN A 329 125.46 -4.72 -26.14
C GLN A 329 125.87 -4.62 -27.62
N LYS A 330 124.94 -4.90 -28.55
CA LYS A 330 125.17 -4.73 -29.97
C LYS A 330 125.33 -3.25 -30.35
N ALA A 331 124.49 -2.36 -29.82
CA ALA A 331 124.62 -0.92 -30.03
C ALA A 331 125.91 -0.36 -29.43
N GLU A 332 126.33 -0.83 -28.25
CA GLU A 332 127.60 -0.48 -27.62
C GLU A 332 128.79 -0.97 -28.46
N GLN A 333 128.71 -2.17 -29.02
CA GLN A 333 129.71 -2.69 -29.95
C GLN A 333 129.74 -1.86 -31.24
N ASP A 334 128.59 -1.54 -31.84
CA ASP A 334 128.51 -0.69 -33.04
C ASP A 334 129.06 0.72 -32.76
N VAL A 335 128.74 1.32 -31.60
CA VAL A 335 129.32 2.60 -31.16
C VAL A 335 130.82 2.50 -30.98
N SER A 336 131.33 1.43 -30.36
CA SER A 336 132.76 1.20 -30.20
C SER A 336 133.45 1.04 -31.57
N THR A 337 132.82 0.35 -32.50
CA THR A 337 133.31 0.16 -33.87
C THR A 337 133.31 1.47 -34.66
N LEU A 338 132.25 2.27 -34.54
CA LEU A 338 132.16 3.61 -35.14
C LEU A 338 133.17 4.58 -34.52
N GLN A 339 133.37 4.55 -33.20
CA GLN A 339 134.40 5.34 -32.52
C GLN A 339 135.83 4.94 -32.95
N ALA A 340 136.06 3.66 -33.26
CA ALA A 340 137.33 3.18 -33.81
C ALA A 340 137.56 3.64 -35.27
N ASN A 341 136.49 3.84 -36.05
CA ASN A 341 136.55 4.29 -37.44
C ASN A 341 136.54 5.83 -37.62
N VAL A 342 136.44 6.60 -36.53
CA VAL A 342 136.46 8.10 -36.53
C VAL A 342 137.82 8.67 -36.07
N LYS A 343 138.83 7.82 -35.87
CA LYS A 343 140.25 8.20 -35.82
C LYS A 343 140.94 7.77 -37.11
#